data_AF-A0A1A8VHS4-F1
#
_entry.id   AF-A0A1A8VHS4-F1
#
_cell.length_a   1.000
_cell.length_b   1.000
_cell.length_c   1.000
_cell.angle_alpha   90.00
_cell.angle_beta   90.00
_cell.angle_gamma   90.00
#
_symmetry.space_group_name_H-M   'P 1'
#
loop_
_entity.id
_entity.type
_entity.pdbx_description
1 polymer ?
#
loop_
_entity_poly.entity_id
_entity_poly.type
_entity_poly.pdbx_seq_one_letter_code
_entity_poly.pdbx_strand_id
1 'polypeptide(L)'
;MAFTAHSAPLPESGSPVEDPQFQDGLHRSRSLTQKILLSVPDTHKSCIHTETLQLNSAENSKLANIASTIGVPPAPVLGPLSGNVSLEDSLRRMYEGLKLHQELLNLIAPRLEEKEKVTDLMDDIRDLTIQIKKMLKTGTKQQPTIAPVALRLPGSYEVQVAAHLTLVQLQSFGQDMDRVFRSLDQSS
;
A
#
# COMPACT_ATOMS: atom_id res chain seq x y z
N MET A 1 -33.72 -17.04 -52.17
CA MET A 1 -32.75 -17.68 -51.26
C MET A 1 -32.40 -16.68 -50.18
N ALA A 2 -32.76 -16.96 -48.93
CA ALA A 2 -32.59 -16.04 -47.80
C ALA A 2 -31.23 -16.29 -47.14
N PHE A 3 -30.42 -15.25 -46.98
CA PHE A 3 -29.19 -15.30 -46.18
C PHE A 3 -29.57 -15.12 -44.71
N THR A 4 -29.38 -16.15 -43.90
CA THR A 4 -29.43 -16.05 -42.45
C THR A 4 -28.12 -15.46 -41.96
N ALA A 5 -28.13 -14.17 -41.59
CA ALA A 5 -27.05 -13.54 -40.89
C ALA A 5 -26.93 -14.18 -39.50
N HIS A 6 -25.84 -14.89 -39.25
CA HIS A 6 -25.52 -15.47 -37.95
C HIS A 6 -24.88 -14.36 -37.11
N SER A 7 -25.68 -13.73 -36.25
CA SER A 7 -25.17 -12.81 -35.23
C SER A 7 -24.35 -13.61 -34.22
N ALA A 8 -23.06 -13.32 -34.10
CA ALA A 8 -22.21 -13.86 -33.05
C ALA A 8 -22.65 -13.30 -31.68
N PRO A 9 -22.61 -14.08 -30.59
CA PRO A 9 -22.89 -13.58 -29.26
C PRO A 9 -21.81 -12.55 -28.88
N LEU A 10 -22.24 -11.39 -28.39
CA LEU A 10 -21.34 -10.43 -27.74
C LEU A 10 -20.69 -11.13 -26.54
N PRO A 11 -19.36 -11.01 -26.32
CA PRO A 11 -18.75 -11.53 -25.11
C PRO A 11 -19.36 -10.80 -23.92
N GLU A 12 -20.03 -11.56 -23.05
CA GLU A 12 -20.51 -11.08 -21.77
C GLU A 12 -19.32 -10.52 -21.01
N SER A 13 -19.28 -9.19 -20.91
CA SER A 13 -18.25 -8.48 -20.18
C SER A 13 -18.63 -8.57 -18.71
N GLY A 14 -18.36 -9.72 -18.09
CA GLY A 14 -18.46 -9.87 -16.63
C GLY A 14 -17.64 -8.78 -15.95
N SER A 15 -18.08 -8.33 -14.77
CA SER A 15 -17.33 -7.30 -14.04
C SER A 15 -15.92 -7.85 -13.74
N PRO A 16 -14.84 -7.04 -13.77
CA PRO A 16 -13.49 -7.53 -13.46
C PRO A 16 -13.36 -8.22 -12.10
N VAL A 17 -14.33 -7.98 -11.21
CA VAL A 17 -14.42 -8.58 -9.89
C VAL A 17 -14.91 -10.04 -9.95
N GLU A 18 -15.64 -10.45 -10.99
CA GLU A 18 -16.12 -11.83 -11.16
C GLU A 18 -15.07 -12.77 -11.75
N ASP A 19 -13.94 -12.24 -12.24
CA ASP A 19 -12.85 -13.06 -12.78
C ASP A 19 -12.17 -13.89 -11.66
N PRO A 20 -12.10 -15.22 -11.79
CA PRO A 20 -11.47 -16.07 -10.78
C PRO A 20 -10.00 -15.70 -10.49
N GLN A 21 -9.26 -15.24 -11.50
CA GLN A 21 -7.86 -14.80 -11.28
C GLN A 21 -7.80 -13.52 -10.46
N PHE A 22 -8.76 -12.61 -10.65
CA PHE A 22 -8.91 -11.43 -9.81
C PHE A 22 -9.25 -11.79 -8.37
N GLN A 23 -10.21 -12.71 -8.14
CA GLN A 23 -10.59 -13.16 -6.79
C GLN A 23 -9.44 -13.86 -6.06
N ASP A 24 -8.68 -14.73 -6.73
CA ASP A 24 -7.45 -15.30 -6.17
C ASP A 24 -6.44 -14.21 -5.80
N GLY A 25 -6.30 -13.20 -6.66
CA GLY A 25 -5.43 -12.06 -6.42
C GLY A 25 -5.87 -11.20 -5.24
N LEU A 26 -7.19 -11.04 -5.06
CA LEU A 26 -7.81 -10.32 -3.95
C LEU A 26 -7.53 -11.04 -2.62
N HIS A 27 -7.78 -12.35 -2.54
CA HIS A 27 -7.50 -13.15 -1.35
C HIS A 27 -6.01 -13.08 -0.96
N ARG A 28 -5.10 -13.24 -1.93
CA ARG A 28 -3.65 -13.11 -1.67
C ARG A 28 -3.27 -11.71 -1.18
N SER A 29 -3.81 -10.67 -1.80
CA SER A 29 -3.54 -9.28 -1.41
C SER A 29 -4.02 -9.00 0.02
N ARG A 30 -5.18 -9.53 0.39
CA ARG A 30 -5.74 -9.42 1.74
C ARG A 30 -4.85 -10.12 2.77
N SER A 31 -4.45 -11.37 2.52
CA SER A 31 -3.55 -12.11 3.42
C SER A 31 -2.21 -11.41 3.61
N LEU A 32 -1.61 -10.89 2.53
CA LEU A 32 -0.36 -10.12 2.61
C LEU A 32 -0.54 -8.80 3.37
N THR A 33 -1.65 -8.10 3.17
CA THR A 33 -1.96 -6.86 3.89
C THR A 33 -2.11 -7.12 5.39
N GLN A 34 -2.79 -8.21 5.78
CA GLN A 34 -2.90 -8.63 7.17
C GLN A 34 -1.53 -8.97 7.77
N LYS A 35 -0.69 -9.70 7.03
CA LYS A 35 0.68 -10.02 7.45
C LYS A 35 1.48 -8.74 7.74
N ILE A 36 1.43 -7.76 6.84
CA ILE A 36 2.08 -6.44 7.01
C ILE A 36 1.53 -5.73 8.25
N LEU A 37 0.22 -5.66 8.43
CA LEU A 37 -0.39 -5.00 9.59
C LEU A 37 0.01 -5.65 10.92
N LEU A 38 0.16 -6.98 10.94
CA LEU A 38 0.60 -7.73 12.11
C LEU A 38 2.10 -7.55 12.40
N SER A 39 2.93 -7.33 11.37
CA SER A 39 4.38 -7.17 11.54
C SER A 39 4.80 -5.73 11.88
N VAL A 40 3.97 -4.72 11.62
CA VAL A 40 4.26 -3.31 11.93
C VAL A 40 4.57 -3.08 13.43
N PRO A 41 3.78 -3.57 14.41
CA PRO A 41 4.09 -3.37 15.83
C PRO A 41 5.45 -3.95 16.25
N ASP A 42 5.75 -5.17 15.81
CA ASP A 42 7.01 -5.83 16.14
C ASP A 42 8.20 -5.13 15.45
N THR A 43 8.01 -4.68 14.21
CA THR A 43 9.01 -3.89 13.48
C THR A 43 9.27 -2.56 14.19
N HIS A 44 8.22 -1.83 14.57
CA HIS A 44 8.33 -0.58 15.31
C HIS A 44 9.10 -0.78 16.61
N LYS A 45 8.73 -1.79 17.41
CA LYS A 45 9.41 -2.11 18.67
C LYS A 45 10.89 -2.44 18.49
N SER A 46 11.27 -3.07 17.36
CA SER A 46 12.66 -3.45 17.10
C SER A 46 13.58 -2.27 16.73
N CYS A 47 13.06 -1.22 16.10
CA CYS A 47 13.90 -0.17 15.53
C CYS A 47 13.63 1.24 16.08
N ILE A 48 12.59 1.41 16.88
CA ILE A 48 12.24 2.68 17.54
C ILE A 48 12.45 2.56 19.04
N HIS A 49 13.44 3.27 19.56
CA HIS A 49 13.81 3.27 20.97
C HIS A 49 13.34 4.53 21.72
N THR A 50 12.86 5.53 20.98
CA THR A 50 12.34 6.77 21.56
C THR A 50 10.95 6.55 22.14
N GLU A 51 10.81 6.61 23.47
CA GLU A 51 9.58 6.29 24.21
C GLU A 51 8.35 7.14 23.81
N THR A 52 8.57 8.36 23.32
CA THR A 52 7.50 9.27 22.90
C THR A 52 6.92 8.92 21.53
N LEU A 53 7.56 8.04 20.75
CA LEU A 53 7.14 7.68 19.39
C LEU A 53 6.28 6.40 19.44
N GLN A 54 4.96 6.56 19.60
CA GLN A 54 4.03 5.45 19.79
C GLN A 54 3.06 5.32 18.61
N LEU A 55 2.92 4.11 18.03
CA LEU A 55 2.14 3.88 16.80
C LEU A 55 0.71 4.45 16.84
N ASN A 56 -0.01 4.26 17.94
CA ASN A 56 -1.43 4.63 18.05
C ASN A 56 -1.66 5.90 18.89
N SER A 57 -0.66 6.79 18.98
CA SER A 57 -0.78 8.01 19.76
C SER A 57 -1.42 9.15 18.96
N ALA A 58 -2.32 9.90 19.60
CA ALA A 58 -2.86 11.15 19.06
C ALA A 58 -1.76 12.19 18.82
N GLU A 59 -0.63 12.07 19.53
CA GLU A 59 0.53 12.95 19.41
C GLU A 59 1.24 12.84 18.05
N ASN A 60 0.99 11.79 17.27
CA ASN A 60 1.59 11.61 15.94
C ASN A 60 1.21 12.75 14.99
N SER A 61 0.05 13.37 15.19
CA SER A 61 -0.38 14.57 14.46
C SER A 61 0.56 15.76 14.65
N LYS A 62 1.21 15.87 15.82
CA LYS A 62 2.15 16.95 16.15
C LYS A 62 3.49 16.82 15.43
N LEU A 63 3.80 15.63 14.89
CA LEU A 63 5.00 15.36 14.12
C LEU A 63 4.90 15.82 12.66
N ALA A 64 3.75 16.35 12.21
CA ALA A 64 3.55 16.79 10.82
C ALA A 64 4.57 17.83 10.35
N ASN A 65 4.93 18.79 11.20
CA ASN A 65 5.96 19.79 10.88
C ASN A 65 7.35 19.16 10.70
N ILE A 66 7.67 18.17 11.56
CA ILE A 66 8.94 17.44 11.46
C ILE A 66 8.94 16.59 10.19
N ALA A 67 7.84 15.87 9.91
CA ALA A 67 7.65 15.08 8.69
C ALA A 67 7.94 15.89 7.41
N SER A 68 7.38 17.11 7.34
CA SER A 68 7.63 18.03 6.22
C SER A 68 9.09 18.48 6.15
N THR A 69 9.71 18.78 7.31
CA THR A 69 11.11 19.23 7.39
C THR A 69 12.10 18.14 6.96
N ILE A 70 11.86 16.90 7.38
CA ILE A 70 12.69 15.73 7.03
C ILE A 70 12.36 15.15 5.65
N GLY A 71 11.28 15.61 5.01
CA GLY A 71 10.90 15.20 3.67
C GLY A 71 10.14 13.88 3.57
N VAL A 72 9.45 13.44 4.64
CA VAL A 72 8.54 12.28 4.57
C VAL A 72 7.22 12.75 3.92
N PRO A 73 6.90 12.29 2.71
CA PRO A 73 5.65 12.67 2.05
C PRO A 73 4.46 11.92 2.66
N PRO A 74 3.23 12.44 2.50
CA PRO A 74 2.03 11.69 2.87
C PRO A 74 1.77 10.53 1.91
N ALA A 75 1.21 9.44 2.43
CA ALA A 75 0.73 8.34 1.60
C ALA A 75 -0.50 8.75 0.75
N PRO A 76 -0.72 8.14 -0.43
CA PRO A 76 -1.94 8.34 -1.21
C PRO A 76 -3.20 7.96 -0.41
N VAL A 77 -4.25 8.77 -0.53
CA VAL A 77 -5.52 8.51 0.15
C VAL A 77 -6.33 7.47 -0.63
N LEU A 78 -6.65 6.36 0.03
CA LEU A 78 -7.59 5.36 -0.46
C LEU A 78 -9.01 5.77 -0.03
N GLY A 79 -9.88 6.02 -1.00
CA GLY A 79 -11.28 6.33 -0.76
C GLY A 79 -12.15 5.08 -0.83
N PRO A 80 -13.37 5.11 -0.27
CA PRO A 80 -14.36 4.06 -0.55
C PRO A 80 -14.65 4.04 -2.06
N LEU A 81 -14.81 2.82 -2.59
CA LEU A 81 -15.30 2.64 -3.95
C LEU A 81 -16.67 3.32 -4.03
N SER A 82 -16.74 4.34 -4.87
CA SER A 82 -17.90 5.20 -5.05
C SER A 82 -17.92 5.66 -6.50
N GLY A 83 -19.00 6.31 -6.95
CA GLY A 83 -19.12 6.73 -8.35
C GLY A 83 -17.93 7.56 -8.90
N ASN A 84 -17.13 8.18 -8.01
CA ASN A 84 -15.98 9.00 -8.37
C ASN A 84 -14.62 8.29 -8.25
N VAL A 85 -14.57 7.08 -7.68
CA VAL A 85 -13.32 6.33 -7.45
C VAL A 85 -13.49 4.93 -8.02
N SER A 86 -12.86 4.67 -9.17
CA SER A 86 -12.89 3.37 -9.81
C SER A 86 -12.00 2.35 -9.07
N LEU A 87 -12.26 1.05 -9.30
CA LEU A 87 -11.37 -0.03 -8.84
C LEU A 87 -9.94 0.17 -9.35
N GLU A 88 -9.80 0.61 -10.60
CA GLU A 88 -8.50 0.89 -11.21
C GLU A 88 -7.76 2.01 -10.48
N ASP A 89 -8.44 3.12 -10.17
CA ASP A 89 -7.84 4.23 -9.42
C ASP A 89 -7.41 3.79 -8.02
N SER A 90 -8.23 2.96 -7.36
CA SER A 90 -7.88 2.37 -6.07
C SER A 90 -6.64 1.49 -6.15
N LEU A 91 -6.57 0.56 -7.11
CA LEU A 91 -5.41 -0.31 -7.29
C LEU A 91 -4.14 0.49 -7.67
N ARG A 92 -4.29 1.58 -8.43
CA ARG A 92 -3.18 2.48 -8.79
C ARG A 92 -2.64 3.18 -7.54
N ARG A 93 -3.50 3.77 -6.73
CA ARG A 93 -3.12 4.41 -5.45
C ARG A 93 -2.52 3.41 -4.46
N MET A 94 -3.04 2.18 -4.43
CA MET A 94 -2.44 1.09 -3.65
C MET A 94 -1.00 0.84 -4.08
N TYR A 95 -0.78 0.68 -5.39
CA TYR A 95 0.55 0.45 -5.95
C TYR A 95 1.52 1.60 -5.63
N GLU A 96 1.09 2.83 -5.85
CA GLU A 96 1.88 4.04 -5.57
C GLU A 96 2.22 4.16 -4.09
N GLY A 97 1.25 3.92 -3.20
CA GLY A 97 1.47 3.94 -1.76
C GLY A 97 2.43 2.86 -1.30
N LEU A 98 2.27 1.60 -1.74
CA LEU A 98 3.21 0.54 -1.37
C LEU A 98 4.64 0.84 -1.85
N LYS A 99 4.76 1.43 -3.05
CA LYS A 99 6.06 1.85 -3.58
C LYS A 99 6.69 2.97 -2.79
N LEU A 100 5.90 3.96 -2.38
CA LEU A 100 6.34 5.01 -1.49
C LEU A 100 6.91 4.45 -0.18
N HIS A 101 6.18 3.53 0.48
CA HIS A 101 6.64 2.94 1.73
C HIS A 101 7.92 2.11 1.54
N GLN A 102 8.06 1.37 0.43
CA GLN A 102 9.32 0.69 0.09
C GLN A 102 10.48 1.67 -0.04
N GLU A 103 10.29 2.77 -0.76
CA GLU A 103 11.35 3.76 -0.97
C GLU A 103 11.78 4.44 0.33
N LEU A 104 10.80 4.81 1.18
CA LEU A 104 11.06 5.35 2.51
C LEU A 104 11.85 4.37 3.37
N LEU A 105 11.38 3.12 3.51
CA LEU A 105 12.06 2.12 4.32
C LEU A 105 13.46 1.81 3.77
N ASN A 106 13.66 1.81 2.44
CA ASN A 106 14.96 1.60 1.82
C ASN A 106 15.96 2.73 2.15
N LEU A 107 15.50 3.98 2.25
CA LEU A 107 16.33 5.12 2.65
C LEU A 107 16.64 5.13 4.15
N ILE A 108 15.74 4.59 4.96
CA ILE A 108 15.83 4.63 6.43
C ILE A 108 16.60 3.43 6.98
N ALA A 109 16.36 2.22 6.46
CA ALA A 109 16.91 0.96 6.99
C ALA A 109 18.45 0.92 7.13
N PRO A 110 19.26 1.48 6.19
CA PRO A 110 20.71 1.51 6.34
C PRO A 110 21.21 2.34 7.55
N ARG A 111 20.33 3.14 8.13
CA ARG A 111 20.64 4.07 9.22
C ARG A 111 20.08 3.62 10.57
N LEU A 112 19.34 2.52 10.59
CA LEU A 112 18.83 1.90 11.81
C LEU A 112 19.88 0.94 12.36
N GLU A 113 19.95 0.85 13.68
CA GLU A 113 20.78 -0.15 14.37
C GLU A 113 20.24 -1.55 14.09
N GLU A 114 18.93 -1.72 14.25
CA GLU A 114 18.21 -2.96 13.98
C GLU A 114 17.38 -2.85 12.69
N LYS A 115 17.73 -3.66 11.69
CA LYS A 115 17.14 -3.60 10.34
C LYS A 115 16.52 -4.90 9.84
N GLU A 116 16.66 -6.00 10.58
CA GLU A 116 16.17 -7.33 10.15
C GLU A 116 14.65 -7.30 9.92
N LYS A 117 13.89 -6.87 10.94
CA LYS A 117 12.43 -6.75 10.85
C LYS A 117 11.96 -5.76 9.78
N VAL A 118 12.73 -4.69 9.57
CA VAL A 118 12.44 -3.73 8.50
C VAL A 118 12.64 -4.37 7.12
N THR A 119 13.65 -5.22 6.98
CA THR A 119 13.92 -5.96 5.73
C THR A 119 12.81 -6.98 5.45
N ASP A 120 12.39 -7.75 6.46
CA ASP A 120 11.27 -8.70 6.36
C ASP A 120 9.98 -7.97 5.95
N LEU A 121 9.70 -6.83 6.59
CA LEU A 121 8.55 -5.99 6.25
C LEU A 121 8.64 -5.46 4.81
N MET A 122 9.81 -5.02 4.36
CA MET A 122 10.02 -4.57 2.98
C MET A 122 9.79 -5.69 1.97
N ASP A 123 10.17 -6.92 2.27
CA ASP A 123 9.91 -8.08 1.44
C ASP A 123 8.40 -8.36 1.32
N ASP A 124 7.66 -8.29 2.43
CA ASP A 124 6.20 -8.44 2.42
C ASP A 124 5.51 -7.33 1.60
N ILE A 125 5.95 -6.07 1.75
CA ILE A 125 5.42 -4.95 0.96
C ILE A 125 5.75 -5.16 -0.53
N ARG A 126 6.93 -5.70 -0.86
CA ARG A 126 7.32 -6.01 -2.25
C ARG A 126 6.41 -7.06 -2.86
N ASP A 127 6.13 -8.13 -2.13
CA ASP A 127 5.26 -9.20 -2.59
C ASP A 127 3.83 -8.70 -2.83
N LEU A 128 3.30 -7.89 -1.90
CA LEU A 128 1.99 -7.24 -2.08
C LEU A 128 1.99 -6.30 -3.29
N THR A 129 3.06 -5.53 -3.48
CA THR A 129 3.19 -4.62 -4.64
C THR A 129 3.17 -5.38 -5.97
N ILE A 130 3.84 -6.53 -6.03
CA ILE A 130 3.82 -7.41 -7.20
C ILE A 130 2.41 -7.93 -7.44
N GLN A 131 1.69 -8.30 -6.39
CA GLN A 131 0.32 -8.79 -6.50
C GLN A 131 -0.64 -7.70 -7.00
N ILE A 132 -0.60 -6.49 -6.43
CA ILE A 132 -1.40 -5.35 -6.89
C ILE A 132 -1.07 -4.99 -8.35
N LYS A 133 0.21 -5.03 -8.73
CA LYS A 133 0.61 -4.82 -10.13
C LYS A 133 0.02 -5.85 -11.07
N LYS A 134 -0.11 -7.11 -10.66
CA LYS A 134 -0.77 -8.15 -11.48
C LYS A 134 -2.26 -7.84 -11.64
N MET A 135 -2.92 -7.40 -10.58
CA MET A 135 -4.34 -6.98 -10.61
C MET A 135 -4.56 -5.69 -11.43
N LEU A 136 -3.55 -4.83 -11.58
CA LEU A 136 -3.59 -3.66 -12.47
C LEU A 136 -3.42 -4.02 -13.95
N LYS A 137 -2.56 -5.01 -14.25
CA LYS A 137 -2.24 -5.43 -15.62
C LYS A 137 -3.41 -6.08 -16.35
N THR A 138 -4.43 -6.53 -15.64
CA THR A 138 -5.69 -6.97 -16.23
C THR A 138 -6.56 -5.81 -16.73
N GLY A 139 -6.15 -4.54 -16.54
CA GLY A 139 -6.97 -3.37 -16.90
C GLY A 139 -6.32 -2.17 -17.61
N THR A 140 -5.00 -1.99 -17.68
CA THR A 140 -4.42 -0.67 -18.10
C THR A 140 -3.09 -0.64 -18.86
N LYS A 141 -2.88 0.46 -19.62
CA LYS A 141 -1.62 0.84 -20.29
C LYS A 141 -0.83 1.98 -19.60
N GLN A 142 -1.43 2.66 -18.62
CA GLN A 142 -0.83 3.86 -18.00
C GLN A 142 0.04 3.45 -16.79
N GLN A 143 1.32 3.81 -16.85
CA GLN A 143 2.29 3.42 -15.84
C GLN A 143 2.17 4.32 -14.60
N PRO A 144 2.06 3.75 -13.39
CA PRO A 144 2.05 4.53 -12.15
C PRO A 144 3.31 5.38 -12.05
N THR A 145 3.16 6.66 -11.70
CA THR A 145 4.27 7.60 -11.56
C THR A 145 4.54 7.81 -10.07
N ILE A 146 5.77 7.54 -9.64
CA ILE A 146 6.21 7.74 -8.26
C ILE A 146 7.07 9.00 -8.25
N ALA A 147 6.72 9.97 -7.41
CA ALA A 147 7.58 11.13 -7.19
C ALA A 147 8.84 10.70 -6.42
N PRO A 148 10.03 11.17 -6.80
CA PRO A 148 11.26 10.81 -6.10
C PRO A 148 11.22 11.26 -4.63
N VAL A 149 11.62 10.37 -3.72
CA VAL A 149 11.68 10.66 -2.29
C VAL A 149 13.10 11.05 -1.89
N ALA A 150 13.24 12.16 -1.18
CA ALA A 150 14.52 12.62 -0.64
C ALA A 150 14.36 12.96 0.85
N LEU A 151 14.98 12.13 1.71
CA LEU A 151 14.93 12.32 3.15
C LEU A 151 16.13 13.14 3.66
N ARG A 152 15.86 14.06 4.58
CA ARG A 152 16.86 14.86 5.30
C ARG A 152 16.95 14.40 6.74
N LEU A 153 17.85 13.44 6.99
CA LEU A 153 18.01 12.86 8.33
C LEU A 153 19.41 13.23 8.85
N PRO A 154 19.59 14.34 9.57
CA PRO A 154 20.91 14.75 10.07
C PRO A 154 21.39 13.89 11.26
N GLY A 155 20.48 13.39 12.10
CA GLY A 155 20.82 12.62 13.30
C GLY A 155 19.99 11.35 13.47
N SER A 156 20.23 10.65 14.59
CA SER A 156 19.53 9.41 14.96
C SER A 156 18.06 9.66 15.32
N TYR A 157 17.75 10.83 15.90
CA TYR A 157 16.37 11.21 16.21
C TYR A 157 15.53 11.33 14.94
N GLU A 158 16.01 12.05 13.91
CA GLU A 158 15.26 12.20 12.66
C GLU A 158 15.11 10.87 11.91
N VAL A 159 16.10 9.97 12.01
CA VAL A 159 15.99 8.60 11.49
C VAL A 159 14.86 7.85 12.19
N GLN A 160 14.79 7.90 13.53
CA GLN A 160 13.71 7.25 14.29
C GLN A 160 12.35 7.88 14.01
N VAL A 161 12.27 9.22 13.89
CA VAL A 161 11.01 9.90 13.51
C VAL A 161 10.57 9.49 12.11
N ALA A 162 11.48 9.42 11.13
CA ALA A 162 11.17 8.98 9.78
C ALA A 162 10.67 7.53 9.76
N ALA A 163 11.36 6.63 10.46
CA ALA A 163 10.96 5.23 10.60
C ALA A 163 9.57 5.12 11.25
N HIS A 164 9.37 5.81 12.37
CA HIS A 164 8.10 5.82 13.10
C HIS A 164 6.95 6.32 12.23
N LEU A 165 7.09 7.47 11.57
CA LEU A 165 6.06 8.03 10.71
C LEU A 165 5.76 7.15 9.49
N THR A 166 6.78 6.52 8.90
CA THR A 166 6.60 5.58 7.80
C THR A 166 5.78 4.36 8.25
N LEU A 167 6.04 3.82 9.45
CA LEU A 167 5.29 2.69 10.00
C LEU A 167 3.86 3.07 10.40
N VAL A 168 3.64 4.27 10.96
CA VAL A 168 2.30 4.81 11.24
C VAL A 168 1.49 4.96 9.95
N GLN A 169 2.09 5.59 8.92
CA GLN A 169 1.45 5.74 7.61
C GLN A 169 1.13 4.38 6.99
N LEU A 170 2.06 3.42 7.04
CA LEU A 170 1.86 2.07 6.51
C LEU A 170 0.71 1.34 7.22
N GLN A 171 0.59 1.51 8.53
CA GLN A 171 -0.51 0.91 9.30
C GLN A 171 -1.86 1.47 8.87
N SER A 172 -2.00 2.80 8.83
CA SER A 172 -3.26 3.43 8.40
C SER A 172 -3.59 3.07 6.95
N PHE A 173 -2.60 3.13 6.06
CA PHE A 173 -2.76 2.78 4.65
C PHE A 173 -3.16 1.31 4.47
N GLY A 174 -2.54 0.38 5.20
CA GLY A 174 -2.88 -1.04 5.16
C GLY A 174 -4.31 -1.32 5.67
N GLN A 175 -4.78 -0.59 6.68
CA GLN A 175 -6.16 -0.68 7.16
C GLN A 175 -7.16 -0.22 6.09
N ASP A 176 -6.83 0.86 5.38
CA ASP A 176 -7.64 1.34 4.27
C ASP A 176 -7.64 0.35 3.10
N MET A 177 -6.50 -0.26 2.77
CA MET A 177 -6.41 -1.33 1.77
C MET A 177 -7.30 -2.51 2.12
N ASP A 178 -7.22 -3.00 3.35
CA ASP A 178 -8.02 -4.12 3.86
C ASP A 178 -9.52 -3.78 3.83
N ARG A 179 -9.91 -2.51 4.06
CA ARG A 179 -11.30 -2.04 3.88
C ARG A 179 -11.73 -2.11 2.41
N VAL A 180 -10.90 -1.67 1.48
CA VAL A 180 -11.20 -1.77 0.04
C VAL A 180 -11.32 -3.23 -0.39
N PHE A 181 -10.40 -4.11 0.05
CA PHE A 181 -10.47 -5.53 -0.30
C PHE A 181 -11.74 -6.18 0.22
N ARG A 182 -12.16 -5.89 1.46
CA ARG A 182 -13.45 -6.38 1.99
C ARG A 182 -14.65 -5.92 1.17
N SER A 183 -14.62 -4.71 0.62
CA SER A 183 -15.73 -4.21 -0.21
C SER A 183 -15.81 -4.88 -1.59
N LEU A 184 -14.73 -5.54 -2.02
CA LEU A 184 -14.62 -6.25 -3.30
C LEU A 184 -14.84 -7.76 -3.16
N ASP A 185 -14.75 -8.26 -1.93
CA ASP A 185 -14.91 -9.67 -1.62
C ASP A 185 -16.39 -10.04 -1.80
N GLN A 186 -16.68 -10.87 -2.81
CA GLN A 186 -18.05 -11.32 -3.10
C GLN A 186 -18.45 -12.56 -2.29
N SER A 187 -17.56 -13.06 -1.42
CA SER A 187 -17.89 -14.17 -0.52
C SER A 187 -18.73 -13.69 0.66
N SER A 188 -20.05 -13.62 0.45
CA SER A 188 -21.06 -13.61 1.52
C SER A 188 -21.52 -15.03 1.83
#